data_AF-A0AAP6ZNK4-F1
#
_entry.id   AF-A0AAP6ZNK4-F1
#
_cell.length_a   1.000
_cell.length_b   1.000
_cell.length_c   1.000
_cell.angle_alpha   90.00
_cell.angle_beta   90.00
_cell.angle_gamma   90.00
#
_symmetry.space_group_name_H-M   'P 1'
#
loop_
_entity.id
_entity.type
_entity.pdbx_description
1 polymer ?
#
loop_
_entity_poly.entity_id
_entity_poly.type
_entity_poly.pdbx_seq_one_letter_code
_entity_poly.pdbx_strand_id
1 'polypeptide(L)' 'MKDSENLTKLLAMRKALNEAIKSQRRTDRCHQNYFEKTQQDGFSRVRTTTYNAAATSNAAALKSDMAQLKDTVQAVFNF' A
#
# COMPACT_ATOMS: atom_id res chain seq x y z
N MET A 1 -1.68 -11.83 -32.44
CA MET A 1 -0.89 -10.84 -31.69
C MET A 1 -1.68 -10.05 -30.63
N LYS A 2 -2.99 -9.81 -30.77
CA LYS A 2 -3.81 -9.12 -29.75
C LYS A 2 -3.86 -9.82 -28.37
N ASP A 3 -3.83 -11.15 -28.34
CA ASP A 3 -3.88 -11.90 -27.07
C ASP A 3 -2.63 -11.69 -26.20
N SER A 4 -1.48 -11.46 -26.83
CA SER A 4 -0.24 -11.13 -26.13
C SER A 4 -0.31 -9.77 -25.46
N GLU A 5 -0.94 -8.77 -26.09
CA GLU A 5 -1.06 -7.42 -25.56
C GLU A 5 -2.02 -7.37 -24.35
N ASN A 6 -3.16 -8.05 -24.46
CA ASN A 6 -4.11 -8.17 -23.35
C ASN A 6 -3.51 -8.91 -22.16
N LEU A 7 -2.74 -9.97 -22.40
CA LEU A 7 -2.02 -10.67 -21.36
C LEU A 7 -1.00 -9.76 -20.65
N THR A 8 -0.24 -8.96 -21.40
CA THR A 8 0.71 -7.99 -20.81
C THR A 8 -0.01 -6.96 -19.92
N LYS A 9 -1.15 -6.42 -20.37
CA LYS A 9 -1.97 -5.48 -19.59
C LYS A 9 -2.48 -6.11 -18.28
N LEU A 10 -3.00 -7.34 -18.34
CA LEU A 10 -3.46 -8.06 -17.16
C LEU A 10 -2.32 -8.38 -16.18
N LEU A 11 -1.13 -8.73 -16.68
CA LEU A 11 0.05 -8.95 -15.84
C LEU A 11 0.53 -7.66 -15.16
N ALA A 12 0.49 -6.53 -15.85
CA ALA A 12 0.79 -5.23 -15.28
C ALA A 12 -0.20 -4.86 -14.17
N MET A 13 -1.50 -5.08 -14.41
CA MET A 13 -2.55 -4.86 -13.41
C MET A 13 -2.36 -5.75 -12.18
N ARG A 14 -2.04 -7.04 -12.37
CA ARG A 14 -1.73 -7.96 -11.26
C ARG A 14 -0.52 -7.47 -10.45
N LYS A 15 0.52 -6.96 -11.12
CA LYS A 15 1.70 -6.41 -10.44
C LYS A 15 1.33 -5.18 -9.59
N ALA A 16 0.61 -4.22 -10.17
CA ALA A 16 0.18 -3.02 -9.45
C ALA A 16 -0.71 -3.36 -8.25
N LEU A 17 -1.64 -4.31 -8.41
CA LEU A 17 -2.50 -4.79 -7.32
C LEU A 17 -1.69 -5.41 -6.18
N ASN A 18 -0.69 -6.23 -6.51
CA ASN A 18 0.18 -6.84 -5.50
C ASN A 18 1.00 -5.79 -4.72
N GLU A 19 1.48 -4.72 -5.37
CA GLU A 19 2.19 -3.65 -4.67
C GLU A 19 1.25 -2.85 -3.76
N ALA A 20 0.04 -2.52 -4.23
CA ALA A 20 -0.98 -1.88 -3.39
C ALA A 20 -1.32 -2.72 -2.15
N ILE A 21 -1.52 -4.04 -2.30
CA ILE A 21 -1.75 -4.96 -1.18
C ILE A 21 -0.55 -4.97 -0.22
N LYS A 22 0.68 -4.97 -0.70
CA LYS A 22 1.88 -4.91 0.16
C LYS A 22 1.94 -3.61 0.94
N SER A 23 1.66 -2.47 0.31
CA SER A 23 1.60 -1.16 0.98
C SER A 23 0.49 -1.10 2.03
N GLN A 24 -0.67 -1.67 1.75
CA GLN A 24 -1.76 -1.77 2.71
C GLN A 24 -1.33 -2.61 3.93
N ARG A 25 -0.78 -3.81 3.70
CA ARG A 25 -0.27 -4.68 4.78
C ARG A 25 0.82 -4.02 5.62
N ARG A 26 1.71 -3.23 5.01
CA ARG A 26 2.72 -2.44 5.76
C ARG A 26 2.07 -1.40 6.66
N THR A 27 1.02 -0.73 6.16
CA THR A 27 0.25 0.26 6.90
C THR A 27 -0.47 -0.39 8.09
N ASP A 28 -1.21 -1.47 7.84
CA ASP A 28 -1.93 -2.22 8.88
C ASP A 28 -0.98 -2.72 9.97
N ARG A 29 0.16 -3.29 9.58
CA ARG A 29 1.19 -3.76 10.52
C ARG A 29 1.80 -2.62 11.34
N CYS A 30 2.00 -1.45 10.74
CA CYS A 30 2.49 -0.28 11.45
C CYS A 30 1.53 0.15 12.55
N HIS A 31 0.22 0.18 12.26
CA HIS A 31 -0.81 0.46 13.25
C HIS A 31 -0.87 -0.62 14.33
N GLN A 32 -0.94 -1.89 13.94
CA GLN A 32 -1.00 -3.02 14.85
C GLN A 32 0.19 -3.03 15.82
N ASN A 33 1.41 -2.86 15.32
CA ASN A 33 2.61 -2.81 16.15
C ASN A 33 2.55 -1.67 17.18
N TYR A 34 2.05 -0.49 16.79
CA TYR A 34 1.89 0.63 17.72
C TYR A 34 0.84 0.32 18.80
N PHE A 35 -0.30 -0.26 18.42
CA PHE A 35 -1.33 -0.69 19.38
C PHE A 35 -0.79 -1.73 20.37
N GLU A 36 -0.15 -2.81 19.89
CA GLU A 36 0.43 -3.85 20.74
C GLU A 36 1.46 -3.27 21.73
N LYS A 37 2.34 -2.41 21.21
CA LYS A 37 3.39 -1.76 22.01
C LYS A 37 2.88 -0.75 23.02
N THR A 38 1.79 -0.06 22.72
CA THR A 38 1.16 0.89 23.65
C THR A 38 0.30 0.20 24.70
N GLN A 39 -0.32 -0.94 24.37
CA GLN A 39 -1.02 -1.78 25.35
C GLN A 39 -0.05 -2.44 26.35
N GLN A 40 1.11 -2.89 25.87
CA GLN A 40 2.10 -3.55 26.72
C GLN A 40 2.86 -2.56 27.63
N ASP A 41 3.38 -1.48 27.06
CA ASP A 41 4.35 -0.61 27.73
C ASP A 41 3.80 0.80 28.02
N GLY A 42 2.54 1.07 27.67
CA GLY A 42 1.93 2.39 27.76
C GLY A 42 2.33 3.34 26.62
N PHE A 43 1.72 4.53 26.63
CA PHE A 43 2.03 5.58 25.67
C PHE A 43 3.33 6.30 26.02
N SER A 44 4.14 6.60 25.00
CA SER A 44 5.31 7.46 25.17
C SER A 44 5.51 8.37 23.96
N ARG A 45 6.08 9.56 24.19
CA ARG A 45 6.33 10.55 23.13
C ARG A 45 7.18 9.97 22.01
N VAL A 46 8.25 9.26 22.36
CA VAL A 46 9.16 8.63 21.39
C VAL A 46 8.42 7.63 20.51
N ARG A 47 7.59 6.76 21.09
CA ARG A 47 6.81 5.78 20.32
C ARG A 47 5.81 6.45 19.38
N THR A 48 5.10 7.45 19.86
CA THR A 48 4.14 8.22 19.05
C THR A 48 4.84 8.94 17.90
N THR A 49 6.02 9.55 18.13
CA THR A 49 6.79 10.20 17.06
C THR A 49 7.26 9.18 16.01
N THR A 50 7.82 8.05 16.43
CA THR A 50 8.26 6.98 15.50
C THR A 50 7.08 6.42 14.71
N TYR A 51 5.95 6.17 15.38
CA TYR A 51 4.73 5.71 14.74
C TYR A 51 4.23 6.72 13.70
N ASN A 52 4.11 8.00 14.04
CA ASN A 52 3.62 9.02 13.12
C ASN A 52 4.51 9.12 11.87
N ALA A 53 5.83 9.11 12.03
CA ALA A 53 6.76 9.12 10.90
C ALA A 53 6.56 7.91 9.98
N ALA A 54 6.45 6.71 10.55
CA ALA A 54 6.22 5.48 9.79
C ALA A 54 4.83 5.47 9.12
N ALA A 55 3.78 5.88 9.83
CA ALA A 55 2.42 5.95 9.33
C ALA A 55 2.30 6.95 8.17
N THR A 56 2.90 8.14 8.28
CA THR A 56 2.93 9.12 7.18
C THR A 56 3.65 8.57 5.95
N SER A 57 4.82 7.93 6.14
CA SER A 57 5.56 7.33 5.03
C SER A 57 4.78 6.20 4.35
N ASN A 58 4.14 5.34 5.14
CA ASN A 58 3.32 4.23 4.62
C ASN A 58 2.06 4.73 3.90
N ALA A 59 1.40 5.77 4.43
CA ALA A 59 0.24 6.39 3.79
C ALA A 59 0.59 7.02 2.44
N ALA A 60 1.75 7.68 2.34
CA ALA A 60 2.25 8.22 1.07
C ALA A 60 2.54 7.11 0.04
N ALA A 61 3.18 6.01 0.47
CA ALA A 61 3.43 4.86 -0.39
C ALA A 61 2.13 4.20 -0.86
N LEU A 62 1.18 3.95 0.05
CA LEU A 62 -0.12 3.38 -0.29
C LEU A 62 -0.90 4.27 -1.27
N LYS A 63 -0.90 5.58 -1.06
CA LYS A 63 -1.53 6.53 -1.97
C LYS A 63 -0.92 6.45 -3.38
N SER A 64 0.40 6.38 -3.47
CA SER A 64 1.12 6.23 -4.75
C SER A 64 0.77 4.92 -5.45
N ASP A 65 0.81 3.80 -4.73
CA ASP A 65 0.53 2.48 -5.31
C ASP A 65 -0.94 2.35 -5.74
N MET A 66 -1.87 2.95 -5.00
CA MET A 66 -3.29 2.99 -5.36
C MET A 66 -3.53 3.87 -6.60
N ALA A 67 -2.81 4.98 -6.75
CA ALA A 67 -2.87 5.78 -7.97
C ALA A 67 -2.35 4.99 -9.18
N GLN A 68 -1.20 4.32 -9.04
CA GLN A 68 -0.66 3.47 -10.10
C GLN A 68 -1.61 2.32 -10.46
N LEU A 69 -2.25 1.69 -9.47
CA LEU A 69 -3.26 0.66 -9.70
C LEU A 69 -4.44 1.23 -10.51
N LYS A 70 -4.95 2.40 -10.12
CA LYS A 70 -6.05 3.07 -10.84
C LYS A 70 -5.67 3.32 -12.31
N ASP A 71 -4.51 3.91 -12.56
CA ASP A 71 -4.05 4.22 -13.92
C ASP A 71 -3.89 2.94 -14.75
N THR A 72 -3.37 1.87 -14.14
CA THR A 72 -3.20 0.57 -14.81
C THR A 72 -4.56 -0.09 -15.14
N VAL A 73 -5.53 0.01 -14.23
CA VAL A 73 -6.90 -0.49 -14.43
C VAL A 73 -7.58 0.28 -15.56
N GLN A 74 -7.45 1.61 -15.60
CA GLN A 74 -8.00 2.44 -16.67
C GLN A 74 -7.40 2.06 -18.04
N ALA A 75 -6.09 1.79 -18.10
CA ALA A 75 -5.43 1.35 -19.33
C ALA A 75 -5.89 -0.04 -19.83
N VAL A 76 -6.43 -0.89 -18.95
CA VAL A 76 -6.98 -2.21 -19.31
C VAL A 76 -8.44 -2.10 -19.75
N PHE A 77 -9.25 -1.33 -19.02
CA PHE A 77 -10.70 -1.32 -19.19
C PHE A 77 -11.24 -0.12 -19.99
N ASN A 78 -10.40 0.83 -20.39
CA ASN A 78 -10.78 2.03 -21.16
C ASN A 78 -11.96 2.81 -20.56
N PHE A 79 -11.95 3.03 -19.25
CA PHE A 79 -12.88 3.96 -18.58
C PHE A 79 -12.32 5.38 -18.55
#